data_AF-A0A6L8BEV7-F1
#
_entry.id   AF-A0A6L8BEV7-F1
#
_cell.length_a   1.000
_cell.length_b   1.000
_cell.length_c   1.000
_cell.angle_alpha   90.00
_cell.angle_beta   90.00
_cell.angle_gamma   90.00
#
_symmetry.space_group_name_H-M   'P 1'
#
loop_
_entity.id
_entity.type
_entity.pdbx_description
1 polymer ?
#
loop_
_entity_poly.entity_id
_entity_poly.type
_entity_poly.pdbx_seq_one_letter_code
_entity_poly.pdbx_strand_id
1 'polypeptide(L)'
;MKLRSSLRWLPIALFVALAAFGQAYGFGADGHRIAGLIAQDRLCAEAEQEVRTLGQSQGLDQLGLWADWIRGEPEWQHSAPWHYMNIPD
;
A
#
# COMPACT_ATOMS: atom_id res chain seq x y z
N MET A 1 -4.67 45.06 -23.99
CA MET A 1 -5.49 44.17 -23.13
C MET A 1 -5.63 42.79 -23.80
N LYS A 2 -4.62 41.90 -23.67
CA LYS A 2 -4.56 40.55 -24.31
C LYS A 2 -5.09 39.43 -23.37
N LEU A 3 -6.05 39.75 -22.51
CA LEU A 3 -6.50 38.81 -21.45
C LEU A 3 -7.42 37.69 -21.96
N ARG A 4 -7.92 37.78 -23.19
CA ARG A 4 -8.92 36.84 -23.75
C ARG A 4 -8.32 35.55 -24.33
N SER A 5 -7.04 35.53 -24.69
CA SER A 5 -6.43 34.38 -25.38
C SER A 5 -6.02 33.25 -24.44
N SER A 6 -5.66 33.56 -23.19
CA SER A 6 -5.30 32.56 -22.17
C SER A 6 -6.51 31.79 -21.64
N LEU A 7 -7.69 32.40 -21.63
CA LEU A 7 -8.94 31.79 -21.13
C LEU A 7 -9.39 30.57 -21.97
N ARG A 8 -8.93 30.48 -23.22
CA ARG A 8 -9.23 29.37 -24.15
C ARG A 8 -8.56 28.06 -23.73
N TRP A 9 -7.44 28.16 -23.00
CA TRP A 9 -6.66 27.02 -22.52
C TRP A 9 -7.05 26.61 -21.10
N LEU A 10 -7.83 27.44 -20.39
CA LEU A 10 -8.27 27.19 -19.03
C LEU A 10 -8.99 25.83 -18.85
N PRO A 11 -9.95 25.42 -19.71
CA PRO A 11 -10.61 24.12 -19.55
C PRO A 11 -9.68 22.94 -19.82
N ILE A 12 -8.72 23.11 -20.74
CA ILE A 12 -7.70 22.08 -21.04
C ILE A 12 -6.73 21.96 -19.87
N ALA A 13 -6.26 23.07 -19.32
CA ALA A 13 -5.41 23.10 -18.15
C ALA A 13 -6.11 22.51 -16.91
N LEU A 14 -7.41 22.81 -16.73
CA LEU A 14 -8.22 22.24 -15.66
C LEU A 14 -8.42 20.73 -15.83
N PHE A 15 -8.72 20.27 -17.05
CA PHE A 15 -8.87 18.85 -17.34
C PHE A 15 -7.56 18.08 -17.08
N VAL A 16 -6.42 18.63 -17.53
CA VAL A 16 -5.10 18.05 -17.26
C VAL A 16 -4.79 18.05 -15.76
N ALA A 17 -5.12 19.11 -15.03
CA ALA A 17 -4.91 19.18 -13.58
C ALA A 17 -5.78 18.14 -12.84
N LEU A 18 -7.04 17.95 -13.25
CA LEU A 18 -7.93 16.93 -12.66
C LEU A 18 -7.49 15.50 -13.01
N ALA A 19 -6.96 15.29 -14.22
CA ALA A 19 -6.42 14.00 -14.65
C ALA A 19 -5.04 13.69 -14.02
N ALA A 20 -4.32 14.70 -13.52
CA ALA A 20 -3.02 14.53 -12.88
C ALA A 20 -3.11 14.05 -11.41
N PHE A 21 -4.31 13.97 -10.83
CA PHE A 21 -4.49 13.33 -9.53
C PHE A 21 -4.29 11.81 -9.68
N GLY A 22 -3.10 11.34 -9.31
CA GLY A 22 -2.80 9.92 -9.24
C GLY A 22 -3.63 9.22 -8.17
N GLN A 23 -3.83 7.91 -8.34
CA GLN A 23 -4.43 7.08 -7.30
C GLN A 23 -3.51 7.08 -6.08
N ALA A 24 -4.05 7.38 -4.91
CA ALA A 24 -3.35 7.14 -3.65
C ALA A 24 -3.38 5.63 -3.40
N TYR A 25 -2.28 4.93 -3.68
CA TYR A 25 -2.12 3.49 -3.42
C TYR A 25 -1.95 3.22 -1.91
N GLY A 26 -2.97 3.59 -1.13
CA GLY A 26 -3.02 3.31 0.30
C GLY A 26 -2.96 1.82 0.55
N PHE A 27 -2.11 1.40 1.49
CA PHE A 27 -1.96 0.01 1.92
C PHE A 27 -1.52 -0.98 0.82
N GLY A 28 -0.97 -0.51 -0.31
CA GLY A 28 -0.20 -1.36 -1.22
C GLY A 28 1.13 -1.79 -0.59
N ALA A 29 2.09 -2.27 -1.41
CA ALA A 29 3.39 -2.75 -0.92
C ALA A 29 4.10 -1.76 0.02
N ASP A 30 4.12 -0.46 -0.31
CA ASP A 30 4.73 0.55 0.56
C ASP A 30 3.97 0.73 1.87
N GLY A 31 2.64 0.65 1.85
CA GLY A 31 1.82 0.74 3.06
C GLY A 31 2.08 -0.44 4.01
N HIS A 32 2.16 -1.66 3.47
CA HIS A 32 2.55 -2.85 4.25
C HIS A 32 3.94 -2.72 4.84
N ARG A 33 4.92 -2.25 4.04
CA ARG A 33 6.30 -2.04 4.51
C ARG A 33 6.36 -1.00 5.62
N ILE A 34 5.70 0.15 5.45
CA ILE A 34 5.66 1.22 6.45
C ILE A 34 5.03 0.71 7.75
N ALA A 35 3.91 -0.01 7.67
CA ALA A 35 3.28 -0.60 8.85
C ALA A 35 4.21 -1.59 9.56
N GLY A 36 4.90 -2.44 8.80
CA GLY A 36 5.90 -3.38 9.32
C GLY A 36 7.07 -2.69 10.02
N LEU A 37 7.63 -1.61 9.43
CA LEU A 37 8.71 -0.82 10.04
C LEU A 37 8.26 -0.18 11.36
N ILE A 38 7.07 0.43 11.39
CA ILE A 38 6.50 1.07 12.58
C ILE A 38 6.28 0.04 13.70
N ALA A 39 5.83 -1.17 13.35
CA ALA A 39 5.62 -2.27 14.29
C ALA A 39 6.95 -2.82 14.81
N GLN A 40 7.93 -3.04 13.93
CA GLN A 40 9.26 -3.56 14.26
C GLN A 40 9.96 -2.68 15.31
N ASP A 41 9.88 -1.35 15.15
CA ASP A 41 10.44 -0.35 16.08
C ASP A 41 9.78 -0.36 17.48
N ARG A 42 8.59 -0.96 17.60
CA ARG A 42 7.81 -1.02 18.85
C ARG A 42 7.79 -2.38 19.52
N LEU A 43 8.53 -3.35 19.00
CA LEU A 43 8.62 -4.66 19.64
C LEU A 43 9.41 -4.56 20.96
N CYS A 44 8.99 -5.34 21.95
CA CYS A 44 9.87 -5.63 23.08
C CYS A 44 10.98 -6.59 22.64
N ALA A 45 12.05 -6.69 23.43
CA ALA A 45 13.23 -7.49 23.08
C ALA A 45 12.88 -8.98 22.84
N GLU A 46 11.98 -9.53 23.65
CA GLU A 46 11.51 -10.91 23.53
C GLU A 46 10.76 -11.13 22.20
N ALA A 47 9.85 -10.22 21.85
CA ALA A 47 9.12 -10.31 20.59
C ALA A 47 10.02 -10.12 19.38
N GLU A 48 10.99 -9.20 19.45
CA GLU A 48 11.97 -9.02 18.37
C GLU A 48 12.79 -10.29 18.13
N GLN A 49 13.24 -10.95 19.21
CA GLN A 49 13.99 -12.20 19.11
C GLN A 49 13.18 -13.32 18.46
N GLU A 50 11.92 -13.48 18.83
CA GLU A 50 11.03 -14.49 18.23
C GLU A 50 10.73 -14.18 16.76
N VAL A 51 10.45 -12.91 16.42
CA VAL A 51 10.24 -12.50 15.02
C VAL A 51 11.49 -12.79 14.18
N ARG A 52 12.69 -12.48 14.68
CA ARG A 52 13.94 -12.80 13.97
C ARG A 52 14.13 -14.31 13.80
N THR A 53 13.71 -15.11 14.78
CA THR A 53 13.84 -16.58 14.72
C THR A 53 12.87 -17.16 13.69
N LEU A 54 11.59 -16.82 13.78
CA LEU A 54 10.54 -17.31 12.87
C LEU A 54 10.72 -16.80 11.44
N GLY A 55 11.08 -15.52 11.31
CA GLY A 55 11.27 -14.82 10.05
C GLY A 55 12.61 -15.07 9.38
N GLN A 56 13.45 -15.98 9.90
CA GLN A 56 14.79 -16.25 9.37
C GLN A 56 15.63 -14.97 9.22
N SER A 57 15.61 -14.13 10.25
CA SER A 57 16.25 -12.81 10.33
C SER A 57 15.69 -11.71 9.44
N GLN A 58 14.59 -11.94 8.71
CA GLN A 58 13.85 -10.87 8.02
C GLN A 58 13.05 -10.02 9.00
N GLY A 59 12.92 -8.73 8.70
CA GLY A 59 12.07 -7.80 9.46
C GLY A 59 10.61 -7.88 9.07
N LEU A 60 9.72 -7.35 9.92
CA LEU A 60 8.27 -7.28 9.65
C LEU A 60 7.95 -6.46 8.38
N ASP A 61 8.83 -5.57 7.96
CA ASP A 61 8.72 -4.78 6.75
C ASP A 61 8.81 -5.61 5.45
N GLN A 62 9.51 -6.75 5.52
CA GLN A 62 9.59 -7.73 4.42
C GLN A 62 8.54 -8.83 4.59
N LEU A 63 8.42 -9.38 5.80
CA LEU A 63 7.47 -10.46 6.10
C LEU A 63 6.02 -10.05 5.84
N GLY A 64 5.68 -8.77 6.09
CA GLY A 64 4.35 -8.22 5.86
C GLY A 64 3.90 -8.20 4.39
N LEU A 65 4.80 -8.39 3.43
CA LEU A 65 4.48 -8.45 1.99
C LEU A 65 4.09 -9.86 1.52
N TRP A 66 4.51 -10.89 2.26
CA TRP A 66 4.44 -12.28 1.82
C TRP A 66 3.00 -12.74 1.52
N ALA A 67 2.04 -12.36 2.36
CA ALA A 67 0.64 -12.77 2.21
C ALA A 67 0.03 -12.26 0.88
N ASP A 68 0.36 -11.03 0.48
CA ASP A 68 -0.11 -10.45 -0.78
C ASP A 68 0.54 -11.09 -2.01
N TRP A 69 1.76 -11.63 -1.88
CA TRP A 69 2.41 -12.36 -2.96
C TRP A 69 1.80 -13.74 -3.15
N ILE A 70 1.71 -14.54 -2.07
CA ILE A 70 1.28 -15.94 -2.19
C ILE A 70 -0.19 -16.06 -2.58
N ARG A 71 -1.07 -15.12 -2.23
CA ARG A 71 -2.51 -15.22 -2.58
C ARG A 71 -2.78 -15.27 -4.09
N GLY A 72 -1.78 -14.92 -4.91
CA GLY A 72 -1.83 -15.09 -6.36
C GLY A 72 -1.51 -16.51 -6.84
N GLU A 73 -0.82 -17.29 -6.02
CA GLU A 73 -0.38 -18.66 -6.33
C GLU A 73 -1.56 -19.64 -6.25
N PRO A 74 -1.71 -20.58 -7.20
CA PRO A 74 -2.84 -21.53 -7.25
C PRO A 74 -3.10 -22.25 -5.93
N GLU A 75 -2.06 -22.65 -5.20
CA GLU A 75 -2.17 -23.36 -3.93
C GLU A 75 -2.76 -22.49 -2.81
N TRP A 76 -2.62 -21.18 -2.92
CA TRP A 76 -2.96 -20.20 -1.89
C TRP A 76 -4.11 -19.27 -2.28
N GLN A 77 -4.71 -19.41 -3.46
CA GLN A 77 -5.82 -18.55 -3.90
C GLN A 77 -6.98 -18.48 -2.91
N HIS A 78 -7.18 -19.54 -2.12
CA HIS A 78 -8.18 -19.60 -1.06
C HIS A 78 -7.97 -18.58 0.08
N SER A 79 -6.76 -17.98 0.20
CA SER A 79 -6.45 -16.96 1.20
C SER A 79 -6.88 -15.55 0.78
N ALA A 80 -7.23 -15.32 -0.48
CA ALA A 80 -7.60 -13.99 -0.97
C ALA A 80 -8.70 -13.30 -0.13
N PRO A 81 -9.76 -14.00 0.35
CA PRO A 81 -10.77 -13.39 1.21
C PRO A 81 -10.29 -13.00 2.61
N TRP A 82 -9.12 -13.43 3.07
CA TRP A 82 -8.59 -13.03 4.39
C TRP A 82 -8.12 -11.57 4.43
N HIS A 83 -7.95 -10.94 3.27
CA HIS A 83 -7.44 -9.57 3.14
C HIS A 83 -8.53 -8.49 3.26
N TYR A 84 -9.80 -8.88 3.34
CA TYR A 84 -10.91 -7.93 3.38
C TYR A 84 -12.12 -8.51 4.11
N MET A 85 -13.05 -7.64 4.47
CA MET A 85 -14.36 -8.02 4.98
C MET A 85 -15.43 -7.39 4.09
N ASN A 86 -16.38 -8.19 3.63
CA ASN A 86 -17.54 -7.70 2.91
C ASN A 86 -18.63 -7.33 3.93
N ILE A 87 -18.96 -6.04 4.02
CA ILE A 87 -20.03 -5.53 4.87
C ILE A 87 -21.21 -5.19 3.94
N PRO A 88 -22.44 -5.66 4.21
CA PRO A 88 -23.60 -5.30 3.40
C PRO A 88 -23.87 -3.79 3.46
N ASP A 89 -24.41 -3.25 2.37
CA ASP A 89 -24.83 -1.84 2.26
C ASP A 89 -25.99 -1.49 3.21
#